data_AF-A0A661N8W7-F1
#
_entry.id   AF-A0A661N8W7-F1
#
_cell.length_a   1.000
_cell.length_b   1.000
_cell.length_c   1.000
_cell.angle_alpha   90.00
_cell.angle_beta   90.00
_cell.angle_gamma   90.00
#
_symmetry.space_group_name_H-M   'P 1'
#
loop_
_entity.id
_entity.type
_entity.pdbx_description
1 polymer ?
#
loop_
_entity_poly.entity_id
_entity_poly.type
_entity_poly.pdbx_seq_one_letter_code
_entity_poly.pdbx_strand_id
1 'polypeptide(L)'
;MSVEDKEFYMIGKVNPIMKELFTAHDVEEFAEFDCVDCHGEEMREIDFKMPAPSMYIVPPEGTPGHRGMMSTFPEMVKFMQETVTPAMGKLLGVENFTCAGCHPSASKATR
;
A
#
# COMPACT_ATOMS: atom_id res chain seq x y z
N MET A 1 -15.43 10.67 10.82
CA MET A 1 -14.10 11.12 11.32
C MET A 1 -13.74 12.40 10.59
N SER A 2 -13.32 13.42 11.33
CA SER A 2 -12.75 14.63 10.76
C SER A 2 -11.43 14.32 10.02
N VAL A 3 -10.87 15.29 9.30
CA VAL A 3 -9.54 15.14 8.67
C VAL A 3 -8.49 14.94 9.76
N GLU A 4 -8.56 15.72 10.82
CA GLU A 4 -7.68 15.65 11.99
C GLU A 4 -7.77 14.27 12.69
N ASP A 5 -8.98 13.73 12.89
CA ASP A 5 -9.14 12.40 13.48
C ASP A 5 -8.51 11.30 12.61
N LYS A 6 -8.61 11.44 11.28
CA LYS A 6 -8.01 10.49 10.34
C LYS A 6 -6.50 10.57 10.39
N GLU A 7 -5.94 11.78 10.39
CA GLU A 7 -4.50 12.01 10.50
C GLU A 7 -3.95 11.40 11.80
N PHE A 8 -4.57 11.68 12.94
CA PHE A 8 -4.17 11.10 14.21
C PHE A 8 -4.28 9.57 14.23
N TYR A 9 -5.29 9.00 13.58
CA TYR A 9 -5.41 7.55 13.46
C TYR A 9 -4.31 6.95 12.57
N MET A 10 -3.99 7.61 11.45
CA MET A 10 -2.91 7.15 10.56
C MET A 10 -1.56 7.21 11.28
N ILE A 11 -1.22 8.32 11.92
CA ILE A 11 0.05 8.50 12.64
C ILE A 11 0.13 7.61 13.88
N GLY A 12 -0.96 7.50 14.65
CA GLY A 12 -0.95 6.82 15.94
C GLY A 12 -1.21 5.31 15.89
N LYS A 13 -1.73 4.79 14.78
CA LYS A 13 -2.07 3.37 14.63
C LYS A 13 -1.56 2.76 13.34
N VAL A 14 -1.90 3.32 12.19
CA VAL A 14 -1.62 2.68 10.90
C VAL A 14 -0.12 2.68 10.59
N ASN A 15 0.52 3.84 10.59
CA ASN A 15 1.93 3.98 10.22
C ASN A 15 2.87 3.15 11.12
N PRO A 16 2.74 3.16 12.45
CA PRO A 16 3.63 2.37 13.30
C PRO A 16 3.49 0.86 13.09
N ILE A 17 2.25 0.37 12.91
CA ILE A 17 2.00 -1.06 12.66
C ILE A 17 2.54 -1.45 11.27
N MET A 18 2.31 -0.63 10.25
CA MET A 18 2.84 -0.90 8.91
C MET A 18 4.37 -0.87 8.92
N LYS A 19 4.99 0.13 9.55
CA LYS A 19 6.44 0.19 9.73
C LYS A 19 6.99 -1.08 10.37
N GLU A 20 6.37 -1.59 11.43
CA GLU A 20 6.76 -2.85 12.06
C GLU A 20 6.67 -4.04 11.09
N LEU A 21 5.57 -4.17 10.34
CA LEU A 21 5.39 -5.28 9.39
C LEU A 21 6.41 -5.23 8.25
N PHE A 22 6.67 -4.05 7.68
CA PHE A 22 7.62 -3.86 6.58
C PHE A 22 9.06 -4.06 7.05
N THR A 23 9.46 -3.46 8.18
CA THR A 23 10.81 -3.67 8.74
C THR A 23 11.05 -5.10 9.19
N ALA A 24 10.04 -5.82 9.67
CA ALA A 24 10.14 -7.24 10.00
C ALA A 24 10.29 -8.13 8.76
N HIS A 25 9.78 -7.70 7.61
CA HIS A 25 9.97 -8.39 6.34
C HIS A 25 11.39 -8.18 5.80
N ASP A 26 11.82 -6.91 5.73
CA ASP A 26 13.15 -6.53 5.28
C ASP A 26 13.57 -5.21 5.94
N VAL A 27 14.46 -5.30 6.93
CA VAL A 27 14.93 -4.13 7.67
C VAL A 27 15.89 -3.27 6.85
N GLU A 28 16.63 -3.86 5.91
CA GLU A 28 17.58 -3.12 5.08
C GLU A 28 16.83 -2.23 4.07
N GLU A 29 15.76 -2.76 3.48
CA GLU A 29 14.91 -2.01 2.55
C GLU A 29 13.99 -1.01 3.27
N PHE A 30 13.39 -1.38 4.40
CA PHE A 30 12.28 -0.61 5.00
C PHE A 30 12.61 0.09 6.32
N ALA A 31 13.89 0.25 6.69
CA ALA A 31 14.30 0.96 7.92
C ALA A 31 13.63 2.36 8.06
N GLU A 32 13.56 3.07 6.95
CA GLU A 32 13.03 4.43 6.85
C GLU A 32 11.55 4.49 6.44
N PHE A 33 10.81 3.38 6.54
CA PHE A 33 9.39 3.34 6.19
C PHE A 33 8.60 4.44 6.92
N ASP A 34 7.82 5.18 6.14
CA ASP A 34 6.97 6.29 6.58
C ASP A 34 5.80 6.55 5.61
N CYS A 35 5.07 7.64 5.85
CA CYS A 35 3.84 8.02 5.14
C CYS A 35 3.99 8.06 3.60
N VAL A 36 5.17 8.48 3.11
CA VAL A 36 5.47 8.62 1.68
C VAL A 36 5.49 7.28 0.95
N ASP A 37 5.78 6.18 1.64
CA ASP A 37 5.85 4.84 1.04
C ASP A 37 4.46 4.28 0.69
N CYS A 38 3.39 4.90 1.20
CA CYS A 38 2.01 4.59 0.83
C CYS A 38 1.32 5.72 0.06
N HIS A 39 1.61 6.97 0.42
CA HIS A 39 0.91 8.15 -0.12
C HIS A 39 1.69 8.91 -1.20
N GLY A 40 2.92 8.50 -1.51
CA GLY A 40 3.79 9.15 -2.48
C GLY A 40 4.42 10.44 -1.98
N GLU A 41 5.42 10.94 -2.72
CA GLU A 41 6.03 12.25 -2.44
C GLU A 41 5.00 13.39 -2.59
N GLU A 42 4.01 13.18 -3.46
CA GLU A 42 2.91 14.11 -3.73
C GLU A 42 1.81 14.09 -2.66
N MET A 43 1.97 13.36 -1.55
CA MET A 43 0.91 13.11 -0.57
C MET A 43 0.20 14.39 -0.11
N ARG A 44 0.91 15.51 0.06
CA ARG A 44 0.32 16.79 0.49
C ARG A 44 -0.46 17.48 -0.63
N GLU A 45 -0.07 17.29 -1.89
CA GLU A 45 -0.73 17.87 -3.06
C GLU A 45 -2.05 17.14 -3.38
N ILE A 46 -2.12 15.85 -3.05
CA ILE A 46 -3.29 15.00 -3.29
C ILE A 46 -4.14 14.76 -2.03
N ASP A 47 -3.93 15.52 -0.96
CA ASP A 47 -4.64 15.37 0.33
C ASP A 47 -4.57 13.93 0.90
N PHE A 48 -3.42 13.27 0.76
CA PHE A 48 -3.16 11.89 1.19
C PHE A 48 -4.12 10.87 0.58
N LYS A 49 -4.74 11.18 -0.57
CA LYS A 49 -5.61 10.23 -1.28
C LYS A 49 -4.81 9.03 -1.75
N MET A 50 -5.46 7.87 -1.73
CA MET A 50 -4.92 6.62 -2.26
C MET A 50 -5.81 6.08 -3.39
N PRO A 51 -5.24 5.39 -4.39
CA PRO A 51 -3.80 5.18 -4.57
C PRO A 51 -3.10 6.48 -5.02
N ALA A 52 -1.86 6.70 -4.57
CA ALA A 52 -1.06 7.81 -5.08
C ALA A 52 -0.57 7.49 -6.51
N PRO A 53 -0.57 8.47 -7.44
CA PRO A 53 -0.11 8.27 -8.81
C PRO A 53 1.32 7.72 -8.94
N SER A 54 2.21 8.05 -8.01
CA SER A 54 3.60 7.59 -7.98
C SER A 54 3.78 6.13 -7.52
N MET A 55 2.75 5.52 -6.93
CA MET A 55 2.84 4.15 -6.43
C MET A 55 2.99 3.12 -7.56
N TYR A 56 3.67 2.03 -7.24
CA TYR A 56 3.86 0.91 -8.16
C TYR A 56 2.52 0.43 -8.72
N ILE A 57 2.39 0.37 -10.04
CA ILE A 57 1.17 -0.05 -10.73
C ILE A 57 1.06 -1.58 -10.65
N VAL A 58 -0.04 -2.09 -10.09
CA VAL A 58 -0.32 -3.53 -10.08
C VAL A 58 -1.05 -3.91 -11.37
N PRO A 59 -0.46 -4.78 -12.22
CA PRO A 59 -1.15 -5.24 -13.43
C PRO A 59 -2.40 -6.06 -13.07
N PRO A 60 -3.48 -6.01 -13.87
CA PRO A 60 -4.68 -6.79 -13.61
C PRO A 60 -4.39 -8.28 -13.55
N GLU A 61 -5.07 -8.98 -12.65
CA GLU A 61 -4.96 -10.43 -12.48
C GLU A 61 -5.21 -11.17 -13.80
N GLY A 62 -4.48 -12.26 -14.03
CA GLY A 62 -4.57 -13.05 -15.27
C GLY A 62 -3.84 -12.46 -16.48
N THR A 63 -3.35 -11.22 -16.42
CA THR A 63 -2.52 -10.65 -17.50
C THR A 63 -1.09 -11.23 -17.51
N PRO A 64 -0.37 -11.21 -18.64
CA PRO A 64 1.06 -11.53 -18.67
C PRO A 64 1.88 -10.66 -17.72
N GLY A 65 1.52 -9.38 -17.57
CA GLY A 65 2.16 -8.46 -16.62
C GLY A 65 2.01 -8.92 -15.17
N HIS A 66 0.81 -9.35 -14.78
CA HIS A 66 0.58 -9.87 -13.42
C HIS A 66 1.39 -11.15 -13.18
N ARG A 67 1.40 -12.09 -14.13
CA ARG A 67 2.26 -13.28 -14.03
C ARG A 67 3.74 -12.93 -13.93
N GLY A 68 4.20 -11.93 -14.70
CA GLY A 68 5.57 -11.42 -14.63
C GLY A 68 5.89 -10.87 -13.24
N MET A 69 5.01 -10.04 -12.68
CA MET A 69 5.16 -9.50 -11.32
C MET A 69 5.28 -10.62 -10.27
N MET A 70 4.37 -11.61 -10.30
CA MET A 70 4.42 -12.76 -9.38
C MET A 70 5.72 -13.56 -9.48
N SER A 71 6.25 -13.73 -10.70
CA SER A 71 7.48 -14.50 -10.93
C SER A 71 8.74 -13.73 -10.58
N THR A 72 8.76 -12.41 -10.79
CA THR A 72 9.93 -11.56 -10.52
C THR A 72 10.03 -11.18 -9.05
N PHE A 73 8.90 -10.96 -8.38
CA PHE A 73 8.83 -10.49 -6.99
C PHE A 73 7.98 -11.42 -6.10
N PRO A 74 8.23 -12.74 -6.08
CA PRO A 74 7.34 -13.71 -5.44
C PRO A 74 7.17 -13.45 -3.94
N GLU A 75 8.27 -13.18 -3.22
CA GLU A 75 8.24 -12.94 -1.77
C GLU A 75 7.53 -11.64 -1.42
N MET A 76 7.77 -10.56 -2.17
CA MET A 76 7.09 -9.28 -1.96
C MET A 76 5.59 -9.40 -2.22
N VAL A 77 5.18 -10.06 -3.32
CA VAL A 77 3.74 -10.21 -3.59
C VAL A 77 3.07 -11.06 -2.51
N LYS A 78 3.73 -12.14 -2.06
CA LYS A 78 3.24 -12.94 -0.95
C LYS A 78 3.10 -12.13 0.33
N PHE A 79 4.12 -11.35 0.70
CA PHE A 79 4.08 -10.46 1.86
C PHE A 79 2.93 -9.45 1.77
N MET A 80 2.74 -8.83 0.60
CA MET A 80 1.63 -7.91 0.37
C MET A 80 0.27 -8.58 0.56
N GLN A 81 0.06 -9.76 -0.06
CA GLN A 81 -1.23 -10.46 -0.03
C GLN A 81 -1.55 -11.08 1.33
N GLU A 82 -0.57 -11.70 1.98
CA GLU A 82 -0.79 -12.49 3.20
C GLU A 82 -0.66 -11.64 4.48
N THR A 83 0.09 -10.53 4.43
CA THR A 83 0.39 -9.73 5.63
C THR A 83 -0.14 -8.30 5.52
N VAL A 84 0.27 -7.54 4.50
CA VAL A 84 -0.04 -6.10 4.41
C VAL A 84 -1.51 -5.86 4.14
N THR A 85 -2.08 -6.47 3.09
CA THR A 85 -3.48 -6.21 2.70
C THR A 85 -4.49 -6.63 3.78
N PRO A 86 -4.34 -7.79 4.47
CA PRO A 86 -5.25 -8.15 5.55
C PRO A 86 -5.10 -7.25 6.77
N ALA A 87 -3.87 -6.86 7.14
CA ALA A 87 -3.63 -5.94 8.25
C ALA A 87 -4.24 -4.56 7.98
N MET A 88 -4.07 -4.03 6.76
CA MET A 88 -4.64 -2.75 6.36
C MET A 88 -6.17 -2.81 6.33
N GLY A 89 -6.76 -3.87 5.76
CA GLY A 89 -8.21 -4.06 5.78
C GLY A 89 -8.78 -4.06 7.21
N LYS A 90 -8.11 -4.75 8.14
CA LYS A 90 -8.50 -4.76 9.55
C LYS A 90 -8.37 -3.38 10.21
N LEU A 91 -7.29 -2.65 9.97
CA LEU A 91 -7.06 -1.32 10.53
C LEU A 91 -8.05 -0.29 10.01
N LEU A 92 -8.44 -0.38 8.74
CA LEU A 92 -9.39 0.54 8.12
C LEU A 92 -10.85 0.10 8.28
N GLY A 93 -11.11 -1.11 8.77
CA GLY A 93 -12.46 -1.69 8.83
C GLY A 93 -13.05 -1.94 7.44
N VAL A 94 -12.20 -2.24 6.45
CA VAL A 94 -12.60 -2.52 5.07
C VAL A 94 -12.50 -4.01 4.80
N GLU A 95 -13.65 -4.64 4.58
CA GLU A 95 -13.70 -6.03 4.13
C GLU A 95 -13.15 -6.17 2.71
N ASN A 96 -12.46 -7.28 2.43
CA ASN A 96 -11.88 -7.57 1.11
C ASN A 96 -10.93 -6.47 0.59
N PHE A 97 -10.12 -5.88 1.47
CA PHE A 97 -9.06 -4.96 1.07
C PHE A 97 -8.04 -5.68 0.17
N THR A 98 -7.72 -5.09 -0.98
CA THR A 98 -6.83 -5.69 -1.99
C THR A 98 -5.68 -4.74 -2.33
N CYS A 99 -4.72 -5.20 -3.13
CA CYS A 99 -3.61 -4.39 -3.61
C CYS A 99 -4.08 -3.07 -4.26
N ALA A 100 -5.25 -3.07 -4.92
CA ALA A 100 -5.82 -1.89 -5.58
C ALA A 100 -6.29 -0.79 -4.60
N GLY A 101 -6.32 -1.06 -3.29
CA GLY A 101 -6.58 -0.05 -2.26
C GLY A 101 -5.38 0.88 -2.03
N CYS A 102 -4.16 0.41 -2.31
CA CYS A 102 -2.92 1.17 -2.15
C CYS A 102 -2.23 1.47 -3.50
N HIS A 103 -2.36 0.55 -4.46
CA HIS A 103 -1.69 0.63 -5.75
C HIS A 103 -2.64 1.01 -6.88
N PRO A 104 -2.21 1.84 -7.84
CA PRO A 104 -2.96 2.06 -9.07
C PRO A 104 -3.11 0.74 -9.82
N SER A 105 -4.32 0.47 -10.31
CA SER A 105 -4.55 -0.60 -11.28
C SER A 105 -4.28 -0.08 -12.69
N ALA A 106 -3.55 -0.85 -13.50
CA ALA A 106 -3.33 -0.48 -14.91
C ALA A 106 -4.64 -0.34 -15.71
N SER A 107 -5.77 -0.87 -15.23
CA SER A 107 -7.10 -0.67 -15.84
C SER A 107 -7.69 0.74 -15.63
N LYS A 108 -7.13 1.54 -14.73
CA LYS A 108 -7.53 2.94 -14.47
C LYS A 108 -6.45 3.95 -14.88
N ALA A 109 -5.37 3.51 -15.52
CA ALA A 109 -4.38 4.38 -16.14
C ALA A 109 -4.88 4.91 -17.49
N THR A 110 -6.07 5.53 -17.48
CA THR A 110 -6.60 6.28 -18.62
C THR A 110 -7.03 7.63 -18.06
N ARG A 111 -6.24 8.65 -18.40
CA ARG A 111 -6.70 10.04 -18.38
C ARG A 111 -7.83 10.21 -19.38
#